data_AF-A0A2R6QNC4-F1
#
_entry.id   AF-A0A2R6QNC4-F1
#
_cell.length_a   1.000
_cell.length_b   1.000
_cell.length_c   1.000
_cell.angle_alpha   90.00
_cell.angle_beta   90.00
_cell.angle_gamma   90.00
#
_symmetry.space_group_name_H-M   'P 1'
#
loop_
_entity.id
_entity.type
_entity.pdbx_description
1 polymer ?
#
loop_
_entity_poly.entity_id
_entity_poly.type
_entity_poly.pdbx_seq_one_letter_code
_entity_poly.pdbx_strand_id
1 'polypeptide(L)'
;MPTLAAARLLLLAGDVLPLRKLSHISKRAPLYTSVHFLSRRDHDNGPLTLASLGLKSEFEFETTNKKRKNNLQKPEASAEVFRSKVKPVKSTGIKEVRVKNPLEIEGAPFAAKSFPELGLPPLLLERLEKEGFTVPTDVQSTAIPVILKDHDVVIQSYTGSGKTLAYLLPILSEVGPLKKNPPGGDEPGKRTDIEAVIVAPSRELGMQIFREVEKLLGPGDKKLAQQLVGGANRSRQEEALKKNKPAIVVGTPGRIAEISAAGKLHTHGCRFLVLDEVDELLSFNFRDDMHRILEHVGRKSGADPCGAKNPIARRADRQMIMVSATVPYSVTRAARSWGQDPLLVQAKSVSPIESVQPSGPVNLTGHASSSSLSSNSHTQAAVESLPPALKHYYCVTRGQHKVDTLRRCVHALDAKSVIAFMNHTKQLKDAVFKLEARGMNAAELHGDLGKLGRSTILKKFKNGEVRVLVTNELSARGLDVAECDLVVNLELPTDAVHYAHRAGRTGRLGRKGTVVTVCEEPEVFVVKKLQRQLGVPIQACEFTEGKLLVTEDKAKTEKVRL
;
A
#
# COMPACT_ATOMS: atom_id res chain seq x y z
N MET A 1 -12.75 41.41 -54.00
CA MET A 1 -12.57 40.01 -54.45
C MET A 1 -11.97 39.21 -53.28
N PRO A 2 -12.46 38.01 -52.96
CA PRO A 2 -13.87 37.68 -52.79
C PRO A 2 -14.17 37.02 -51.42
N THR A 3 -15.45 36.80 -51.14
CA THR A 3 -15.97 35.93 -50.08
C THR A 3 -15.89 34.45 -50.49
N LEU A 4 -15.91 33.51 -49.51
CA LEU A 4 -16.81 32.33 -49.52
C LEU A 4 -16.67 31.46 -48.26
N ALA A 5 -17.77 30.79 -47.91
CA ALA A 5 -17.88 29.76 -46.87
C ALA A 5 -18.25 28.40 -47.53
N ALA A 6 -18.51 27.38 -46.70
CA ALA A 6 -18.88 25.97 -47.01
C ALA A 6 -17.69 24.98 -47.06
N ALA A 7 -17.86 23.66 -46.85
CA ALA A 7 -18.85 22.86 -46.10
C ALA A 7 -18.32 21.41 -45.97
N ARG A 8 -18.99 20.56 -45.18
CA ARG A 8 -18.72 19.11 -45.13
C ARG A 8 -19.02 18.43 -46.48
N LEU A 9 -18.11 17.58 -46.96
CA LEU A 9 -18.40 16.19 -47.37
C LEU A 9 -17.10 15.44 -47.66
N LEU A 10 -16.97 14.20 -47.19
CA LEU A 10 -15.94 13.26 -47.66
C LEU A 10 -16.65 11.94 -48.00
N LEU A 11 -16.58 11.58 -49.28
CA LEU A 11 -17.29 10.45 -49.87
C LEU A 11 -16.39 9.21 -49.96
N LEU A 12 -17.04 8.06 -50.07
CA LEU A 12 -16.44 6.73 -50.17
C LEU A 12 -15.59 6.56 -51.42
N ALA A 13 -14.48 5.85 -51.28
CA ALA A 13 -13.93 4.99 -52.33
C ALA A 13 -13.25 3.80 -51.64
N GLY A 14 -13.86 2.62 -51.74
CA GLY A 14 -13.23 1.36 -51.35
C GLY A 14 -12.86 0.61 -52.61
N ASP A 15 -11.60 0.22 -52.75
CA ASP A 15 -11.14 -0.60 -53.86
C ASP A 15 -10.67 -1.98 -53.39
N VAL A 16 -11.09 -2.98 -54.15
CA VAL A 16 -10.84 -4.40 -53.93
C VAL A 16 -9.61 -4.81 -54.74
N LEU A 17 -8.63 -5.46 -54.09
CA LEU A 17 -7.54 -6.15 -54.81
C LEU A 17 -7.54 -7.66 -54.53
N PRO A 18 -7.50 -8.52 -55.57
CA PRO A 18 -7.67 -9.97 -55.44
C PRO A 18 -6.33 -10.71 -55.24
N LEU A 19 -6.36 -11.80 -54.47
CA LEU A 19 -5.20 -12.69 -54.28
C LEU A 19 -5.37 -14.04 -54.99
N ARG A 20 -4.54 -14.26 -56.02
CA ARG A 20 -4.10 -15.55 -56.60
C ARG A 20 -2.68 -15.29 -57.13
N LYS A 21 -1.70 -16.20 -57.10
CA LYS A 21 -1.57 -17.58 -56.62
C LYS A 21 -0.04 -17.83 -56.58
N LEU A 22 0.48 -18.61 -55.63
CA LEU A 22 1.58 -19.56 -55.87
C LEU A 22 1.77 -20.51 -54.66
N SER A 23 1.98 -21.78 -54.98
CA SER A 23 2.26 -22.91 -54.07
C SER A 23 3.76 -22.93 -53.68
N HIS A 24 4.24 -23.62 -52.63
CA HIS A 24 4.05 -25.05 -52.31
C HIS A 24 4.27 -25.41 -50.82
N ILE A 25 3.41 -26.31 -50.30
CA ILE A 25 3.72 -27.55 -49.55
C ILE A 25 4.79 -27.45 -48.41
N SER A 26 4.57 -27.79 -47.14
CA SER A 26 3.40 -28.24 -46.33
C SER A 26 3.81 -28.19 -44.82
N LYS A 27 3.18 -28.76 -43.78
CA LYS A 27 2.17 -29.83 -43.59
C LYS A 27 1.55 -29.72 -42.16
N ARG A 28 0.29 -30.14 -41.99
CA ARG A 28 -0.41 -30.50 -40.73
C ARG A 28 -0.54 -29.47 -39.60
N ALA A 29 -1.69 -28.78 -39.61
CA ALA A 29 -2.52 -28.56 -38.42
C ALA A 29 -3.99 -28.89 -38.78
N PRO A 30 -4.82 -29.43 -37.87
CA PRO A 30 -6.26 -29.43 -38.02
C PRO A 30 -6.89 -28.26 -37.23
N LEU A 31 -7.66 -27.45 -37.95
CA LEU A 31 -8.74 -26.62 -37.40
C LEU A 31 -9.97 -27.53 -37.14
N TYR A 32 -11.15 -27.16 -36.65
CA TYR A 32 -11.84 -25.91 -36.28
C TYR A 32 -13.06 -26.38 -35.45
N THR A 33 -13.67 -25.55 -34.58
CA THR A 33 -15.09 -25.16 -34.72
C THR A 33 -15.54 -24.17 -33.64
N SER A 34 -16.36 -23.22 -34.09
CA SER A 34 -17.09 -22.23 -33.30
C SER A 34 -18.32 -22.81 -32.60
N VAL A 35 -18.67 -22.30 -31.41
CA VAL A 35 -20.00 -22.48 -30.82
C VAL A 35 -20.80 -21.18 -30.92
N HIS A 36 -22.02 -21.27 -31.45
CA HIS A 36 -22.93 -20.14 -31.63
C HIS A 36 -23.51 -19.62 -30.31
N PHE A 37 -23.65 -18.30 -30.21
CA PHE A 37 -24.54 -17.69 -29.21
C PHE A 37 -26.00 -17.84 -29.65
N LEU A 38 -26.77 -18.68 -28.96
CA LEU A 38 -28.22 -18.72 -29.08
C LEU A 38 -28.86 -17.95 -27.93
N SER A 39 -29.37 -16.76 -28.24
CA SER A 39 -30.23 -16.00 -27.34
C SER A 39 -31.59 -16.70 -27.23
N ARG A 40 -31.84 -17.41 -26.13
CA ARG A 40 -33.20 -17.79 -25.72
C ARG A 40 -33.49 -17.16 -24.35
N ARG A 41 -34.50 -16.29 -24.31
CA ARG A 41 -35.07 -15.80 -23.05
C ARG A 41 -36.00 -16.88 -22.54
N ASP A 42 -35.75 -17.35 -21.31
CA ASP A 42 -36.77 -17.97 -20.48
C ASP A 42 -36.65 -17.31 -19.09
N HIS A 43 -37.79 -16.91 -18.54
CA HIS A 43 -37.88 -16.30 -17.21
C HIS A 43 -38.02 -17.40 -16.17
N ASP A 44 -37.00 -17.60 -15.34
CA ASP A 44 -37.18 -18.18 -14.00
C ASP A 44 -36.09 -17.69 -13.04
N ASN A 45 -36.49 -17.23 -11.86
CA ASN A 45 -35.61 -16.57 -10.89
C ASN A 45 -35.04 -17.58 -9.88
N GLY A 46 -33.76 -17.90 -10.01
CA GLY A 46 -32.99 -18.66 -9.01
C GLY A 46 -31.50 -18.25 -9.00
N PRO A 47 -30.79 -18.38 -7.87
CA PRO A 47 -29.39 -17.96 -7.78
C PRO A 47 -28.47 -18.88 -8.59
N LEU A 48 -27.63 -18.29 -9.44
CA LEU A 48 -26.63 -19.00 -10.25
C LEU A 48 -25.62 -19.74 -9.36
N THR A 49 -25.54 -21.05 -9.50
CA THR A 49 -24.57 -21.91 -8.82
C THR A 49 -23.55 -22.46 -9.82
N LEU A 50 -22.36 -22.86 -9.37
CA LEU A 50 -21.34 -23.47 -10.25
C LEU A 50 -21.85 -24.74 -10.99
N ALA A 51 -22.84 -25.44 -10.43
CA ALA A 51 -23.53 -26.55 -11.09
C ALA A 51 -24.35 -26.11 -12.33
N SER A 52 -24.95 -24.91 -12.30
CA SER A 52 -25.71 -24.35 -13.42
C SER A 52 -24.85 -23.92 -14.62
N LEU A 53 -23.52 -23.90 -14.46
CA LEU A 53 -22.55 -23.55 -15.51
C LEU A 53 -21.85 -24.78 -16.15
N GLY A 54 -22.27 -26.01 -15.82
CA GLY A 54 -21.91 -27.21 -16.57
C GLY A 54 -20.45 -27.69 -16.48
N LEU A 55 -19.62 -27.08 -15.62
CA LEU A 55 -18.21 -27.45 -15.46
C LEU A 55 -18.07 -28.70 -14.56
N LYS A 56 -17.90 -29.87 -15.19
CA LYS A 56 -17.42 -31.08 -14.50
C LYS A 56 -15.89 -31.09 -14.46
N SER A 57 -15.31 -31.41 -13.31
CA SER A 57 -13.88 -31.70 -13.18
C SER A 57 -13.63 -33.18 -13.49
N GLU A 58 -12.99 -33.48 -14.61
CA GLU A 58 -12.47 -34.82 -14.90
C GLU A 58 -11.07 -34.98 -14.28
N PHE A 59 -10.93 -35.98 -13.41
CA PHE A 59 -9.66 -36.52 -12.94
C PHE A 59 -9.83 -38.03 -12.87
N GLU A 60 -9.47 -38.73 -13.95
CA GLU A 60 -9.47 -40.19 -13.97
C GLU A 60 -8.21 -40.72 -13.29
N PHE A 61 -8.38 -41.74 -12.45
CA PHE A 61 -7.29 -42.55 -11.90
C PHE A 61 -7.32 -43.92 -12.58
N GLU A 62 -6.30 -44.26 -13.36
CA GLU A 62 -6.16 -45.60 -13.90
C GLU A 62 -5.83 -46.60 -12.78
N THR A 63 -6.78 -47.50 -12.48
CA THR A 63 -6.49 -48.72 -11.72
C THR A 63 -6.76 -49.93 -12.59
N THR A 64 -5.67 -50.57 -13.04
CA THR A 64 -5.75 -51.87 -13.70
C THR A 64 -6.14 -52.94 -12.69
N ASN A 65 -7.20 -53.72 -12.97
CA ASN A 65 -7.45 -54.93 -12.19
C ASN A 65 -8.10 -56.05 -13.02
N LYS A 66 -7.54 -57.26 -12.90
CA LYS A 66 -7.88 -58.41 -13.76
C LYS A 66 -8.76 -59.39 -12.97
N LYS A 67 -9.90 -59.79 -13.55
CA LYS A 67 -10.92 -60.66 -12.93
C LYS A 67 -10.35 -61.97 -12.36
N ARG A 68 -10.85 -62.41 -11.20
CA ARG A 68 -11.29 -63.81 -11.00
C ARG A 68 -12.42 -63.92 -9.96
N LYS A 69 -13.13 -65.05 -9.98
CA LYS A 69 -14.51 -65.23 -9.49
C LYS A 69 -14.60 -65.80 -8.07
N ASN A 70 -15.71 -65.45 -7.41
CA ASN A 70 -16.57 -66.23 -6.50
C ASN A 70 -15.92 -67.04 -5.34
N ASN A 71 -16.39 -66.78 -4.11
CA ASN A 71 -17.43 -67.66 -3.56
C ASN A 71 -18.32 -66.95 -2.51
N LEU A 72 -19.48 -67.56 -2.22
CA LEU A 72 -20.60 -66.99 -1.49
C LEU A 72 -20.82 -67.74 -0.16
N GLN A 73 -20.86 -67.05 0.98
CA GLN A 73 -21.61 -67.49 2.18
C GLN A 73 -21.75 -66.39 3.25
N LYS A 74 -22.93 -66.40 3.88
CA LYS A 74 -23.44 -65.75 5.11
C LYS A 74 -24.49 -66.75 5.68
N PRO A 75 -24.92 -66.75 6.97
CA PRO A 75 -25.29 -65.55 7.75
C PRO A 75 -25.15 -65.60 9.30
N GLU A 76 -25.62 -64.50 9.96
CA GLU A 76 -26.35 -64.37 11.26
C GLU A 76 -25.88 -65.09 12.57
N ALA A 77 -25.58 -64.36 13.68
CA ALA A 77 -26.46 -63.80 14.77
C ALA A 77 -26.47 -64.73 16.03
N SER A 78 -26.56 -64.34 17.32
CA SER A 78 -27.11 -63.16 18.04
C SER A 78 -26.42 -62.93 19.43
N ALA A 79 -26.83 -61.87 20.16
CA ALA A 79 -26.72 -61.52 21.61
C ALA A 79 -26.42 -62.63 22.67
N GLU A 80 -25.88 -62.39 23.89
CA GLU A 80 -25.58 -61.17 24.67
C GLU A 80 -24.55 -61.39 25.84
N VAL A 81 -23.69 -60.40 26.10
CA VAL A 81 -23.22 -59.86 27.43
C VAL A 81 -22.54 -60.75 28.52
N PHE A 82 -21.27 -60.39 28.83
CA PHE A 82 -20.48 -60.57 30.10
C PHE A 82 -20.00 -62.01 30.47
N ARG A 83 -18.78 -62.25 31.02
CA ARG A 83 -17.66 -61.39 31.46
C ARG A 83 -16.36 -62.23 31.60
N SER A 84 -15.19 -61.80 31.08
CA SER A 84 -13.88 -61.86 31.79
C SER A 84 -12.63 -61.46 30.97
N LYS A 85 -11.75 -60.67 31.62
CA LYS A 85 -10.27 -60.60 31.51
C LYS A 85 -9.58 -60.73 30.13
N VAL A 86 -9.29 -59.59 29.49
CA VAL A 86 -8.01 -59.35 28.75
C VAL A 86 -7.48 -57.95 29.09
N LYS A 87 -6.15 -57.78 29.08
CA LYS A 87 -5.40 -56.62 29.59
C LYS A 87 -5.53 -55.37 28.69
N PRO A 88 -5.67 -54.15 29.25
CA PRO A 88 -5.55 -52.91 28.47
C PRO A 88 -4.08 -52.65 28.10
N VAL A 89 -3.82 -52.35 26.82
CA VAL A 89 -2.50 -51.94 26.33
C VAL A 89 -2.24 -50.48 26.72
N LYS A 90 -0.98 -50.16 27.02
CA LYS A 90 -0.58 -48.95 27.74
C LYS A 90 -0.88 -47.65 27.00
N SER A 91 -1.37 -46.67 27.75
CA SER A 91 -1.27 -45.25 27.42
C SER A 91 0.20 -44.81 27.34
N THR A 92 0.63 -44.30 26.18
CA THR A 92 1.89 -43.55 26.04
C THR A 92 1.64 -42.27 25.28
N GLY A 93 1.62 -41.15 26.02
CA GLY A 93 1.82 -39.78 25.53
C GLY A 93 1.07 -39.37 24.26
N ILE A 94 -0.01 -38.61 24.44
CA ILE A 94 -0.27 -37.51 23.50
C ILE A 94 1.03 -36.67 23.51
N LYS A 95 1.81 -36.72 22.42
CA LYS A 95 2.89 -35.76 22.24
C LYS A 95 2.21 -34.41 22.11
N GLU A 96 2.36 -33.59 23.14
CA GLU A 96 2.09 -32.15 23.06
C GLU A 96 2.73 -31.65 21.77
N VAL A 97 1.89 -31.18 20.85
CA VAL A 97 2.38 -30.36 19.75
C VAL A 97 2.91 -29.12 20.45
N ARG A 98 4.25 -29.03 20.57
CA ARG A 98 4.92 -27.85 21.09
C ARG A 98 4.37 -26.66 20.33
N VAL A 99 3.50 -25.91 20.99
CA VAL A 99 3.25 -24.51 20.68
C VAL A 99 4.65 -23.91 20.70
N LYS A 100 5.18 -23.56 19.52
CA LYS A 100 6.40 -22.78 19.47
C LYS A 100 6.06 -21.51 20.24
N ASN A 101 6.76 -21.26 21.33
CA ASN A 101 6.63 -20.03 22.09
C ASN A 101 6.69 -18.86 21.08
N PRO A 102 5.90 -17.79 21.28
CA PRO A 102 6.17 -16.55 20.55
C PRO A 102 7.66 -16.25 20.72
N LEU A 103 8.33 -15.84 19.64
CA LEU A 103 9.77 -15.55 19.68
C LEU A 103 10.03 -14.57 20.83
N GLU A 104 10.65 -15.07 21.90
CA GLU A 104 11.13 -14.23 22.99
C GLU A 104 12.30 -13.44 22.42
N ILE A 105 11.98 -12.26 21.90
CA ILE A 105 12.95 -11.22 21.61
C ILE A 105 13.45 -10.75 22.97
N GLU A 106 14.47 -11.44 23.49
CA GLU A 106 15.17 -11.09 24.73
C GLU A 106 15.49 -9.59 24.71
N GLY A 107 14.97 -8.85 25.69
CA GLY A 107 15.22 -7.42 25.84
C GLY A 107 14.80 -6.58 24.63
N ALA A 108 13.55 -6.68 24.17
CA ALA A 108 13.07 -5.91 23.03
C ALA A 108 13.36 -4.39 23.17
N PRO A 109 14.13 -3.77 22.25
CA PRO A 109 14.60 -2.39 22.36
C PRO A 109 13.54 -1.38 21.87
N PHE A 110 12.26 -1.61 22.22
CA PHE A 110 11.12 -0.77 21.82
C PHE A 110 11.16 0.68 22.36
N ALA A 111 12.19 1.01 23.13
CA ALA A 111 12.45 2.33 23.69
C ALA A 111 13.95 2.71 23.62
N ALA A 112 14.63 2.33 22.52
CA ALA A 112 15.96 2.86 22.23
C ALA A 112 15.92 4.39 22.25
N LYS A 113 16.70 5.01 23.15
CA LYS A 113 16.63 6.45 23.43
C LYS A 113 17.48 7.28 22.46
N SER A 114 18.39 6.62 21.77
CA SER A 114 19.38 7.24 20.88
C SER A 114 19.66 6.33 19.67
N PHE A 115 20.10 6.91 18.55
CA PHE A 115 20.47 6.15 17.36
C PHE A 115 21.64 5.15 17.56
N PRO A 116 22.67 5.41 18.40
CA PRO A 116 23.73 4.43 18.68
C PRO A 116 23.22 3.09 19.22
N GLU A 117 22.17 3.09 20.05
CA GLU A 117 21.55 1.88 20.61
C GLU A 117 20.96 0.95 19.54
N LEU A 118 20.69 1.46 18.33
CA LEU A 118 20.13 0.69 17.21
C LEU A 118 21.19 -0.12 16.45
N GLY A 119 22.47 -0.03 16.86
CA GLY A 119 23.56 -0.77 16.23
C GLY A 119 23.88 -0.27 14.81
N LEU A 120 23.81 1.04 14.57
CA LEU A 120 24.18 1.67 13.30
C LEU A 120 25.70 1.97 13.24
N PRO A 121 26.33 2.02 12.04
CA PRO A 121 27.74 2.38 11.88
C PRO A 121 28.07 3.80 12.37
N PRO A 122 29.26 4.05 12.95
CA PRO A 122 29.66 5.39 13.41
C PRO A 122 29.56 6.48 12.34
N LEU A 123 29.96 6.18 11.10
CA LEU A 123 29.87 7.12 9.97
C LEU A 123 28.42 7.54 9.68
N LEU A 124 27.44 6.66 9.91
CA LEU A 124 26.02 6.97 9.70
C LEU A 124 25.45 7.76 10.88
N LEU A 125 25.91 7.50 12.10
CA LEU A 125 25.57 8.30 13.30
C LEU A 125 26.05 9.74 13.16
N GLU A 126 27.28 9.97 12.71
CA GLU A 126 27.79 11.31 12.40
C GLU A 126 26.94 12.06 11.35
N ARG A 127 26.40 11.35 10.36
CA ARG A 127 25.53 11.94 9.32
C ARG A 127 24.18 12.32 9.91
N LEU A 128 23.61 11.47 10.77
CA LEU A 128 22.36 11.74 11.48
C LEU A 128 22.48 12.96 12.38
N GLU A 129 23.56 13.08 13.16
CA GLU A 129 23.82 14.24 14.02
C GLU A 129 23.99 15.54 13.20
N LYS A 130 24.72 15.50 12.08
CA LYS A 130 24.89 16.66 11.19
C LYS A 130 23.58 17.14 10.54
N GLU A 131 22.64 16.24 10.28
CA GLU A 131 21.29 16.55 9.79
C GLU A 131 20.29 16.88 10.94
N GLY A 132 20.73 16.82 12.21
CA GLY A 132 19.93 17.17 13.39
C GLY A 132 19.04 16.04 13.94
N PHE A 133 19.24 14.79 13.52
CA PHE A 133 18.50 13.64 14.03
C PHE A 133 19.14 13.10 15.32
N THR A 134 18.59 13.49 16.48
CA THR A 134 19.12 13.10 17.80
C THR A 134 18.43 11.88 18.40
N VAL A 135 17.11 11.73 18.23
CA VAL A 135 16.29 10.68 18.84
C VAL A 135 15.52 9.92 17.75
N PRO A 136 15.57 8.57 17.73
CA PRO A 136 14.80 7.77 16.80
C PRO A 136 13.30 7.78 17.15
N THR A 137 12.44 7.67 16.14
CA THR A 137 11.00 7.51 16.36
C THR A 137 10.65 6.08 16.74
N ASP A 138 9.52 5.86 17.43
CA ASP A 138 9.03 4.52 17.85
C ASP A 138 9.11 3.45 16.72
N VAL A 139 8.73 3.82 15.48
CA VAL A 139 8.80 2.93 14.31
C VAL A 139 10.23 2.70 13.83
N GLN A 140 11.14 3.66 13.98
CA GLN A 140 12.56 3.47 13.67
C GLN A 140 13.22 2.55 14.71
N SER A 141 12.97 2.78 16.00
CA SER A 141 13.50 1.95 17.09
C SER A 141 13.06 0.49 16.99
N THR A 142 11.85 0.25 16.48
CA THR A 142 11.33 -1.10 16.29
C THR A 142 11.78 -1.73 14.95
N ALA A 143 11.77 -0.99 13.84
CA ALA A 143 12.08 -1.56 12.52
C ALA A 143 13.57 -1.76 12.25
N ILE A 144 14.43 -0.83 12.67
CA ILE A 144 15.87 -0.84 12.32
C ILE A 144 16.55 -2.13 12.83
N PRO A 145 16.38 -2.55 14.11
CA PRO A 145 16.99 -3.79 14.60
C PRO A 145 16.42 -5.06 13.97
N VAL A 146 15.18 -5.04 13.46
CA VAL A 146 14.56 -6.19 12.79
C VAL A 146 15.10 -6.33 11.36
N ILE A 147 15.25 -5.22 10.64
CA ILE A 147 15.83 -5.22 9.29
C ILE A 147 17.32 -5.61 9.33
N LEU A 148 18.09 -5.12 10.32
CA LEU A 148 19.49 -5.51 10.53
C LEU A 148 19.70 -7.00 10.90
N LYS A 149 18.62 -7.75 11.17
CA LYS A 149 18.64 -9.20 11.40
C LYS A 149 18.19 -10.00 10.17
N ASP A 150 18.20 -9.38 8.98
CA ASP A 150 17.81 -9.96 7.69
C ASP A 150 16.37 -10.52 7.63
N HIS A 151 15.47 -10.10 8.52
CA HIS A 151 14.05 -10.48 8.46
C HIS A 151 13.29 -9.69 7.38
N ASP A 152 12.43 -10.34 6.62
CA ASP A 152 11.43 -9.64 5.80
C ASP A 152 10.44 -8.92 6.72
N VAL A 153 10.03 -7.70 6.34
CA VAL A 153 9.15 -6.86 7.18
C VAL A 153 8.03 -6.20 6.40
N VAL A 154 6.90 -6.02 7.08
CA VAL A 154 5.84 -5.09 6.72
C VAL A 154 5.79 -4.00 7.79
N ILE A 155 6.24 -2.80 7.47
CA ILE A 155 6.19 -1.64 8.36
C ILE A 155 4.83 -0.95 8.20
N GLN A 156 4.02 -0.99 9.26
CA GLN A 156 2.76 -0.27 9.37
C GLN A 156 2.93 0.94 10.30
N SER A 157 2.80 2.15 9.75
CA SER A 157 2.77 3.37 10.57
C SER A 157 2.23 4.56 9.77
N TYR A 158 1.59 5.54 10.43
CA TYR A 158 1.04 6.74 9.80
C TYR A 158 2.04 7.55 8.95
N THR A 159 1.54 8.44 8.08
CA THR A 159 2.39 9.29 7.23
C THR A 159 3.10 10.36 8.07
N GLY A 160 4.43 10.48 7.96
CA GLY A 160 5.22 11.44 8.74
C GLY A 160 5.73 10.93 10.10
N SER A 161 5.70 9.61 10.34
CA SER A 161 6.30 8.97 11.52
C SER A 161 7.79 8.63 11.39
N GLY A 162 8.42 8.95 10.26
CA GLY A 162 9.85 8.65 10.01
C GLY A 162 10.15 7.32 9.31
N LYS A 163 9.13 6.65 8.73
CA LYS A 163 9.26 5.36 8.02
C LYS A 163 10.39 5.28 6.99
N THR A 164 10.65 6.36 6.25
CA THR A 164 11.70 6.40 5.22
C THR A 164 13.09 6.13 5.81
N LEU A 165 13.44 6.79 6.93
CA LEU A 165 14.69 6.51 7.63
C LEU A 165 14.70 5.11 8.29
N ALA A 166 13.53 4.62 8.70
CA ALA A 166 13.40 3.30 9.33
C ALA A 166 13.87 2.14 8.42
N TYR A 167 13.75 2.28 7.08
CA TYR A 167 14.35 1.34 6.13
C TYR A 167 15.67 1.84 5.50
N LEU A 168 15.86 3.15 5.30
CA LEU A 168 17.09 3.64 4.68
C LEU A 168 18.34 3.42 5.54
N LEU A 169 18.24 3.61 6.86
CA LEU A 169 19.38 3.49 7.76
C LEU A 169 19.97 2.06 7.82
N PRO A 170 19.17 0.97 7.96
CA PRO A 170 19.72 -0.38 7.91
C PRO A 170 20.26 -0.75 6.51
N ILE A 171 19.62 -0.29 5.42
CA ILE A 171 20.13 -0.51 4.06
C ILE A 171 21.50 0.17 3.87
N LEU A 172 21.64 1.44 4.27
CA LEU A 172 22.91 2.16 4.19
C LEU A 172 24.00 1.60 5.14
N SER A 173 23.61 0.85 6.17
CA SER A 173 24.56 0.12 7.04
C SER A 173 25.17 -1.11 6.37
N GLU A 174 24.57 -1.57 5.25
CA GLU A 174 24.90 -2.81 4.52
C GLU A 174 25.26 -2.59 3.04
N VAL A 175 25.02 -1.39 2.50
CA VAL A 175 25.20 -1.00 1.08
C VAL A 175 26.08 0.24 0.96
N GLY A 176 27.00 0.24 -0.01
CA GLY A 176 27.89 1.38 -0.28
C GLY A 176 29.04 1.56 0.75
N PRO A 177 29.56 2.80 0.94
CA PRO A 177 30.77 3.09 1.72
C PRO A 177 30.51 3.19 3.24
N LEU A 178 29.25 3.18 3.67
CA LEU A 178 28.85 3.28 5.08
C LEU A 178 28.70 1.91 5.76
N LYS A 179 29.15 0.82 5.11
CA LYS A 179 29.08 -0.55 5.62
C LYS A 179 29.80 -0.70 6.97
N LYS A 180 29.20 -1.48 7.89
CA LYS A 180 29.82 -1.85 9.18
C LYS A 180 31.20 -2.48 9.00
N ASN A 181 31.31 -3.37 8.01
CA ASN A 181 32.56 -3.98 7.58
C ASN A 181 32.89 -3.41 6.19
N PRO A 182 33.72 -2.36 6.08
CA PRO A 182 34.25 -1.95 4.79
C PRO A 182 35.06 -3.12 4.19
N PRO A 183 34.99 -3.36 2.87
CA PRO A 183 35.60 -4.55 2.26
C PRO A 183 37.11 -4.60 2.53
N GLY A 184 37.54 -5.60 3.29
CA GLY A 184 38.93 -5.86 3.60
C GLY A 184 39.66 -6.46 2.41
N GLY A 185 40.19 -5.62 1.52
CA GLY A 185 41.13 -6.03 0.49
C GLY A 185 40.56 -6.75 -0.74
N ASP A 186 39.25 -6.62 -1.01
CA ASP A 186 38.68 -7.08 -2.29
C ASP A 186 39.19 -6.23 -3.47
N GLU A 187 39.57 -6.89 -4.57
CA GLU A 187 40.21 -6.26 -5.72
C GLU A 187 39.37 -5.13 -6.35
N PRO A 188 39.99 -3.99 -6.74
CA PRO A 188 39.30 -2.85 -7.35
C PRO A 188 38.84 -3.15 -8.79
N GLY A 189 37.74 -3.91 -8.92
CA GLY A 189 37.14 -4.22 -10.24
C GLY A 189 35.89 -5.10 -10.24
N LYS A 190 35.55 -5.79 -9.15
CA LYS A 190 34.55 -6.87 -9.18
C LYS A 190 33.10 -6.39 -8.93
N ARG A 191 32.49 -5.90 -10.01
CA ARG A 191 31.03 -5.69 -10.23
C ARG A 191 30.25 -4.96 -9.12
N THR A 192 30.13 -3.65 -9.29
CA THR A 192 29.06 -2.81 -8.71
C THR A 192 27.70 -3.14 -9.34
N ASP A 193 27.11 -4.28 -8.97
CA ASP A 193 25.70 -4.57 -9.22
C ASP A 193 24.81 -3.72 -8.28
N ILE A 194 23.54 -3.52 -8.63
CA ILE A 194 22.60 -2.78 -7.77
C ILE A 194 22.26 -3.65 -6.55
N GLU A 195 22.68 -3.21 -5.37
CA GLU A 195 22.46 -3.90 -4.08
C GLU A 195 21.06 -3.61 -3.48
N ALA A 196 20.48 -2.44 -3.76
CA ALA A 196 19.17 -2.05 -3.24
C ALA A 196 18.27 -1.39 -4.30
N VAL A 197 17.01 -1.83 -4.37
CA VAL A 197 15.97 -1.24 -5.22
C VAL A 197 14.80 -0.78 -4.35
N ILE A 198 14.44 0.50 -4.46
CA ILE A 198 13.34 1.13 -3.73
C ILE A 198 12.29 1.58 -4.74
N VAL A 199 11.09 1.02 -4.60
CA VAL A 199 9.94 1.27 -5.47
C VAL A 199 8.94 2.15 -4.73
N ALA A 200 8.49 3.23 -5.37
CA ALA A 200 7.46 4.12 -4.85
C ALA A 200 6.40 4.42 -5.94
N PRO A 201 5.10 4.53 -5.61
CA PRO A 201 4.03 4.65 -6.61
C PRO A 201 4.09 5.96 -7.40
N SER A 202 4.47 7.06 -6.75
CA SER A 202 4.58 8.39 -7.38
C SER A 202 6.01 8.79 -7.71
N ARG A 203 6.17 9.72 -8.64
CA ARG A 203 7.48 10.29 -9.04
C ARG A 203 7.99 11.22 -7.95
N GLU A 204 7.08 11.89 -7.28
CA GLU A 204 7.27 12.89 -6.24
C GLU A 204 7.78 12.23 -4.96
N LEU A 205 7.21 11.11 -4.53
CA LEU A 205 7.71 10.29 -3.43
C LEU A 205 9.06 9.67 -3.79
N GLY A 206 9.22 9.16 -5.03
CA GLY A 206 10.52 8.70 -5.53
C GLY A 206 11.60 9.80 -5.54
N MET A 207 11.23 11.08 -5.71
CA MET A 207 12.13 12.24 -5.55
C MET A 207 12.44 12.57 -4.10
N GLN A 208 11.47 12.42 -3.20
CA GLN A 208 11.67 12.62 -1.76
C GLN A 208 12.63 11.58 -1.19
N ILE A 209 12.38 10.29 -1.44
CA ILE A 209 13.26 9.19 -0.99
C ILE A 209 14.67 9.35 -1.57
N PHE A 210 14.79 9.64 -2.87
CA PHE A 210 16.10 9.84 -3.51
C PHE A 210 16.90 10.98 -2.88
N ARG A 211 16.26 12.12 -2.57
CA ARG A 211 16.93 13.24 -1.87
C ARG A 211 17.37 12.87 -0.47
N GLU A 212 16.59 12.06 0.25
CA GLU A 212 16.97 11.60 1.60
C GLU A 212 18.21 10.69 1.54
N VAL A 213 18.28 9.81 0.54
CA VAL A 213 19.50 9.02 0.25
C VAL A 213 20.69 9.93 -0.09
N GLU A 214 20.53 10.94 -0.94
CA GLU A 214 21.61 11.89 -1.28
C GLU A 214 22.13 12.70 -0.08
N LYS A 215 21.27 13.03 0.90
CA LYS A 215 21.71 13.70 2.14
C LYS A 215 22.55 12.77 3.00
N LEU A 216 22.05 11.56 3.28
CA LEU A 216 22.69 10.58 4.16
C LEU A 216 24.04 10.11 3.61
N LEU A 217 24.15 9.92 2.29
CA LEU A 217 25.42 9.66 1.60
C LEU A 217 26.37 10.89 1.63
N GLY A 218 25.80 12.10 1.54
CA GLY A 218 26.57 13.34 1.49
C GLY A 218 27.23 13.61 0.13
N PRO A 219 28.02 14.69 0.00
CA PRO A 219 28.44 15.23 -1.29
C PRO A 219 29.44 14.36 -2.08
N GLY A 220 30.25 13.51 -1.41
CA GLY A 220 31.19 12.62 -2.08
C GLY A 220 30.51 11.49 -2.86
N ASP A 221 29.45 10.93 -2.27
CA ASP A 221 28.93 9.61 -2.64
C ASP A 221 27.58 9.64 -3.36
N LYS A 222 27.05 10.83 -3.70
CA LYS A 222 25.74 11.00 -4.37
C LYS A 222 25.53 10.11 -5.60
N LYS A 223 26.61 9.79 -6.34
CA LYS A 223 26.57 8.95 -7.55
C LYS A 223 26.22 7.49 -7.27
N LEU A 224 26.31 7.02 -6.03
CA LEU A 224 25.92 5.66 -5.64
C LEU A 224 24.42 5.45 -5.65
N ALA A 225 23.63 6.52 -5.63
CA ALA A 225 22.19 6.47 -5.82
C ALA A 225 21.82 6.93 -7.23
N GLN A 226 20.82 6.28 -7.85
CA GLN A 226 20.26 6.74 -9.11
C GLN A 226 18.73 6.75 -9.08
N GLN A 227 18.14 7.87 -9.50
CA GLN A 227 16.70 7.99 -9.67
C GLN A 227 16.23 7.50 -11.04
N LEU A 228 15.16 6.68 -11.04
CA LEU A 228 14.46 6.15 -12.22
C LEU A 228 12.96 6.49 -12.17
N VAL A 229 12.59 7.71 -12.56
CA VAL A 229 11.20 8.19 -12.58
C VAL A 229 10.69 8.51 -13.98
N GLY A 230 9.39 8.24 -14.22
CA GLY A 230 8.75 8.43 -15.52
C GLY A 230 8.63 9.89 -15.99
N GLY A 231 8.56 10.07 -17.32
CA GLY A 231 8.43 11.40 -17.94
C GLY A 231 9.62 12.34 -17.69
N ALA A 232 10.79 11.77 -17.40
CA ALA A 232 12.09 12.36 -17.69
C ALA A 232 12.75 11.53 -18.82
N ASN A 233 13.70 12.13 -19.54
CA ASN A 233 14.33 11.49 -20.71
C ASN A 233 14.95 10.15 -20.31
N ARG A 234 14.51 9.07 -20.99
CA ARG A 234 14.90 7.70 -20.70
C ARG A 234 16.38 7.43 -21.01
N SER A 235 16.86 7.86 -22.18
CA SER A 235 18.26 7.69 -22.59
C SER A 235 19.23 8.30 -21.59
N ARG A 236 18.93 9.50 -21.07
CA ARG A 236 19.73 10.13 -20.00
C ARG A 236 19.77 9.31 -18.70
N GLN A 237 18.68 8.65 -18.32
CA GLN A 237 18.67 7.74 -17.16
C GLN A 237 19.49 6.47 -17.42
N GLU A 238 19.40 5.89 -18.63
CA GLU A 238 20.22 4.74 -19.03
C GLU A 238 21.72 5.07 -19.13
N GLU A 239 22.08 6.25 -19.62
CA GLU A 239 23.44 6.78 -19.62
C GLU A 239 23.96 7.02 -18.19
N ALA A 240 23.13 7.60 -17.32
CA ALA A 240 23.48 7.81 -15.92
C ALA A 240 23.70 6.48 -15.17
N LEU A 241 22.86 5.46 -15.39
CA LEU A 241 23.09 4.10 -14.88
C LEU A 241 24.44 3.52 -15.31
N LYS A 242 24.78 3.62 -16.61
CA LYS A 242 26.06 3.13 -17.15
C LYS A 242 27.27 3.88 -16.59
N LYS A 243 27.16 5.21 -16.44
CA LYS A 243 28.25 6.10 -16.02
C LYS A 243 28.49 6.06 -14.52
N ASN A 244 27.42 6.11 -13.72
CA ASN A 244 27.50 6.23 -12.26
C ASN A 244 27.64 4.86 -11.58
N LYS A 245 27.15 3.78 -12.21
CA LYS A 245 27.11 2.41 -11.65
C LYS A 245 26.60 2.38 -10.20
N PRO A 246 25.37 2.85 -9.96
CA PRO A 246 24.82 3.04 -8.61
C PRO A 246 24.62 1.70 -7.89
N ALA A 247 24.86 1.68 -6.58
CA ALA A 247 24.49 0.58 -5.69
C ALA A 247 23.00 0.65 -5.27
N ILE A 248 22.40 1.85 -5.27
CA ILE A 248 21.02 2.10 -4.84
C ILE A 248 20.21 2.69 -5.99
N VAL A 249 19.04 2.12 -6.26
CA VAL A 249 18.08 2.65 -7.24
C VAL A 249 16.77 3.01 -6.58
N VAL A 250 16.26 4.21 -6.84
CA VAL A 250 14.97 4.71 -6.36
C VAL A 250 14.08 5.07 -7.55
N GLY A 251 12.86 4.53 -7.66
CA GLY A 251 12.05 4.80 -8.84
C GLY A 251 10.58 4.36 -8.79
N THR A 252 9.88 4.73 -9.86
CA THR A 252 8.47 4.34 -10.09
C THR A 252 8.36 3.02 -10.83
N PRO A 253 7.35 2.15 -10.55
CA PRO A 253 7.19 0.83 -11.14
C PRO A 253 7.47 0.78 -12.65
N GLY A 254 6.69 1.51 -13.46
CA GLY A 254 6.84 1.50 -14.92
C GLY A 254 8.23 1.88 -15.43
N ARG A 255 8.92 2.85 -14.80
CA ARG A 255 10.27 3.22 -15.25
C ARG A 255 11.33 2.20 -14.85
N ILE A 256 11.19 1.55 -13.68
CA ILE A 256 12.05 0.43 -13.29
C ILE A 256 11.81 -0.76 -14.22
N ALA A 257 10.54 -1.10 -14.48
CA ALA A 257 10.13 -2.17 -15.39
C ALA A 257 10.60 -1.91 -16.85
N GLU A 258 10.46 -0.70 -17.39
CA GLU A 258 10.94 -0.28 -18.72
C GLU A 258 12.45 -0.54 -18.91
N ILE A 259 13.27 -0.14 -17.93
CA ILE A 259 14.74 -0.21 -18.00
C ILE A 259 15.23 -1.65 -17.71
N SER A 260 14.55 -2.36 -16.80
CA SER A 260 14.75 -3.79 -16.57
C SER A 260 14.43 -4.61 -17.83
N ALA A 261 13.32 -4.31 -18.52
CA ALA A 261 12.93 -4.96 -19.77
C ALA A 261 13.97 -4.79 -20.90
N ALA A 262 14.67 -3.66 -20.92
CA ALA A 262 15.74 -3.39 -21.90
C ALA A 262 17.11 -3.99 -21.52
N GLY A 263 17.17 -4.77 -20.43
CA GLY A 263 18.42 -5.38 -19.94
C GLY A 263 19.47 -4.35 -19.53
N LYS A 264 19.07 -3.15 -19.10
CA LYS A 264 20.00 -2.09 -18.65
C LYS A 264 20.09 -1.97 -17.13
N LEU A 265 19.21 -2.64 -16.39
CA LEU A 265 19.14 -2.61 -14.93
C LEU A 265 19.70 -3.91 -14.31
N HIS A 266 20.99 -3.92 -13.97
CA HIS A 266 21.69 -5.08 -13.41
C HIS A 266 21.34 -5.24 -11.91
N THR A 267 20.32 -6.04 -11.63
CA THR A 267 19.74 -6.22 -10.27
C THR A 267 19.93 -7.64 -9.73
N HIS A 268 20.85 -8.42 -10.31
CA HIS A 268 21.12 -9.80 -9.91
C HIS A 268 21.65 -9.93 -8.49
N GLY A 269 22.48 -8.98 -8.05
CA GLY A 269 23.02 -8.87 -6.68
C GLY A 269 22.17 -8.06 -5.69
N CYS A 270 20.90 -7.79 -6.01
CA CYS A 270 20.05 -6.95 -5.17
C CYS A 270 19.65 -7.66 -3.87
N ARG A 271 20.28 -7.26 -2.76
CA ARG A 271 20.01 -7.72 -1.39
C ARG A 271 18.70 -7.16 -0.84
N PHE A 272 18.35 -5.91 -1.14
CA PHE A 272 17.19 -5.23 -0.56
C PHE A 272 16.16 -4.81 -1.62
N LEU A 273 14.91 -5.27 -1.49
CA LEU A 273 13.79 -4.77 -2.27
C LEU A 273 12.77 -4.08 -1.37
N VAL A 274 12.71 -2.75 -1.45
CA VAL A 274 11.78 -1.91 -0.68
C VAL A 274 10.58 -1.51 -1.53
N LEU A 275 9.38 -1.68 -0.98
CA LEU A 275 8.11 -1.29 -1.57
C LEU A 275 7.43 -0.26 -0.67
N ASP A 276 7.58 1.03 -0.96
CA ASP A 276 6.99 2.13 -0.19
C ASP A 276 5.60 2.50 -0.72
N GLU A 277 4.68 2.84 0.18
CA GLU A 277 3.22 2.93 -0.07
C GLU A 277 2.69 1.69 -0.83
N VAL A 278 2.96 0.49 -0.31
CA VAL A 278 2.67 -0.80 -0.97
C VAL A 278 1.18 -1.05 -1.26
N ASP A 279 0.28 -0.46 -0.48
CA ASP A 279 -1.17 -0.45 -0.71
C ASP A 279 -1.54 0.26 -2.03
N GLU A 280 -0.81 1.31 -2.42
CA GLU A 280 -0.97 1.97 -3.71
C GLU A 280 -0.24 1.23 -4.85
N LEU A 281 0.94 0.66 -4.57
CA LEU A 281 1.66 -0.22 -5.53
C LEU A 281 0.87 -1.47 -5.93
N LEU A 282 -0.07 -1.92 -5.09
CA LEU A 282 -0.98 -3.04 -5.38
C LEU A 282 -2.20 -2.65 -6.24
N SER A 283 -2.35 -1.38 -6.61
CA SER A 283 -3.42 -0.94 -7.51
C SER A 283 -3.27 -1.53 -8.92
N PHE A 284 -4.40 -1.67 -9.63
CA PHE A 284 -4.44 -2.28 -10.97
C PHE A 284 -3.47 -1.62 -11.98
N ASN A 285 -3.19 -0.33 -11.83
CA ASN A 285 -2.33 0.45 -12.71
C ASN A 285 -0.87 -0.03 -12.74
N PHE A 286 -0.38 -0.66 -11.66
CA PHE A 286 1.02 -1.07 -11.52
C PHE A 286 1.21 -2.59 -11.54
N ARG A 287 0.13 -3.37 -11.76
CA ARG A 287 0.13 -4.83 -11.60
C ARG A 287 1.23 -5.52 -12.42
N ASP A 288 1.33 -5.19 -13.70
CA ASP A 288 2.26 -5.84 -14.63
C ASP A 288 3.71 -5.37 -14.38
N ASP A 289 3.90 -4.08 -14.08
CA ASP A 289 5.19 -3.50 -13.70
C ASP A 289 5.74 -4.16 -12.42
N MET A 290 4.90 -4.27 -11.39
CA MET A 290 5.24 -4.87 -10.11
C MET A 290 5.54 -6.36 -10.26
N HIS A 291 4.73 -7.09 -11.03
CA HIS A 291 5.00 -8.49 -11.34
C HIS A 291 6.38 -8.65 -11.99
N ARG A 292 6.71 -7.81 -12.98
CA ARG A 292 8.02 -7.81 -13.64
C ARG A 292 9.17 -7.54 -12.68
N ILE A 293 9.05 -6.50 -11.84
CA ILE A 293 10.07 -6.13 -10.85
C ILE A 293 10.35 -7.31 -9.90
N LEU A 294 9.30 -7.95 -9.37
CA LEU A 294 9.41 -9.06 -8.42
C LEU A 294 10.07 -10.33 -9.01
N GLU A 295 10.04 -10.49 -10.33
CA GLU A 295 10.68 -11.59 -11.07
C GLU A 295 12.14 -11.32 -11.48
N HIS A 296 12.49 -10.04 -11.74
CA HIS A 296 13.80 -9.67 -12.28
C HIS A 296 14.79 -9.23 -11.18
N VAL A 297 14.32 -8.53 -10.15
CA VAL A 297 15.17 -8.01 -9.06
C VAL A 297 15.59 -9.14 -8.11
N GLY A 298 16.88 -9.22 -7.79
CA GLY A 298 17.44 -10.19 -6.83
C GLY A 298 17.33 -11.65 -7.30
N ARG A 299 17.52 -11.91 -8.60
CA ARG A 299 17.55 -13.27 -9.18
C ARG A 299 18.94 -13.59 -9.74
N LYS A 300 19.58 -14.64 -9.22
CA LYS A 300 20.81 -15.20 -9.80
C LYS A 300 20.55 -15.77 -11.20
N SER A 301 21.38 -15.38 -12.17
CA SER A 301 21.38 -15.96 -13.52
C SER A 301 21.79 -17.43 -13.44
N GLY A 302 20.86 -18.34 -13.80
CA GLY A 302 21.05 -19.79 -13.74
C GLY A 302 19.93 -20.56 -13.05
N ALA A 303 19.05 -19.89 -12.28
CA ALA A 303 17.89 -20.55 -11.69
C ALA A 303 16.82 -20.85 -12.77
N ASP A 304 16.64 -22.13 -13.12
CA ASP A 304 15.73 -22.61 -14.18
C ASP A 304 14.34 -21.95 -14.14
N PRO A 305 13.79 -21.47 -15.27
CA PRO A 305 12.41 -20.99 -15.35
C PRO A 305 11.37 -22.05 -14.95
N CYS A 306 11.62 -23.31 -15.28
CA CYS A 306 10.66 -24.41 -15.12
C CYS A 306 10.98 -25.43 -14.02
N GLY A 307 12.18 -25.41 -13.42
CA GLY A 307 12.68 -26.53 -12.59
C GLY A 307 12.27 -26.55 -11.11
N ALA A 308 12.01 -25.39 -10.48
CA ALA A 308 11.76 -25.32 -9.03
C ALA A 308 10.27 -25.20 -8.70
N LYS A 309 9.70 -26.24 -8.08
CA LYS A 309 8.27 -26.33 -7.73
C LYS A 309 7.78 -25.34 -6.65
N ASN A 310 8.67 -24.55 -6.04
CA ASN A 310 8.34 -23.56 -5.01
C ASN A 310 8.83 -22.14 -5.38
N PRO A 311 7.93 -21.16 -5.59
CA PRO A 311 8.30 -19.76 -5.87
C PRO A 311 9.08 -19.07 -4.74
N ILE A 312 8.90 -19.52 -3.49
CA ILE A 312 9.51 -18.94 -2.29
C ILE A 312 11.03 -19.19 -2.29
N ALA A 313 11.46 -20.43 -2.57
CA ALA A 313 12.88 -20.81 -2.63
C ALA A 313 13.66 -20.09 -3.74
N ARG A 314 12.99 -19.50 -4.75
CA ARG A 314 13.61 -18.68 -5.80
C ARG A 314 13.92 -17.24 -5.36
N ARG A 315 13.46 -16.81 -4.18
CA ARG A 315 13.53 -15.42 -3.69
C ARG A 315 14.35 -15.25 -2.40
N ALA A 316 14.80 -16.34 -1.80
CA ALA A 316 15.50 -16.37 -0.52
C ALA A 316 16.88 -15.66 -0.47
N ASP A 317 17.38 -15.14 -1.60
CA ASP A 317 18.63 -14.37 -1.68
C ASP A 317 18.44 -12.85 -1.44
N ARG A 318 17.21 -12.36 -1.25
CA ARG A 318 16.92 -10.94 -0.99
C ARG A 318 15.96 -10.76 0.19
N GLN A 319 16.16 -9.70 0.95
CA GLN A 319 15.24 -9.20 1.97
C GLN A 319 14.17 -8.30 1.31
N MET A 320 12.91 -8.52 1.68
CA MET A 320 11.76 -7.70 1.29
C MET A 320 11.31 -6.79 2.44
N ILE A 321 11.21 -5.50 2.13
CA ILE A 321 10.75 -4.47 3.06
C ILE A 321 9.52 -3.81 2.45
N MET A 322 8.33 -4.12 2.98
CA MET A 322 7.09 -3.43 2.62
C MET A 322 6.81 -2.30 3.61
N VAL A 323 6.28 -1.17 3.12
CA VAL A 323 6.00 0.00 3.95
C VAL A 323 4.64 0.58 3.55
N SER A 324 3.76 0.81 4.52
CA SER A 324 2.49 1.51 4.30
C SER A 324 1.98 2.21 5.57
N ALA A 325 0.98 3.08 5.39
CA ALA A 325 0.12 3.54 6.48
C ALA A 325 -0.87 2.46 6.93
N THR A 326 -1.26 1.53 6.06
CA THR A 326 -2.29 0.51 6.36
C THR A 326 -1.91 -0.86 5.84
N VAL A 327 -2.40 -1.92 6.48
CA VAL A 327 -2.14 -3.31 6.07
C VAL A 327 -3.49 -4.00 5.77
N PRO A 328 -4.16 -3.64 4.66
CA PRO A 328 -5.33 -4.37 4.19
C PRO A 328 -4.95 -5.79 3.76
N TYR A 329 -5.95 -6.66 3.58
CA TYR A 329 -5.73 -8.05 3.18
C TYR A 329 -4.91 -8.21 1.89
N SER A 330 -4.99 -7.25 0.96
CA SER A 330 -4.14 -7.22 -0.24
C SER A 330 -2.65 -7.13 0.10
N VAL A 331 -2.26 -6.26 1.04
CA VAL A 331 -0.88 -6.13 1.54
C VAL A 331 -0.48 -7.37 2.33
N THR A 332 -1.34 -7.88 3.22
CA THR A 332 -1.08 -9.13 3.97
C THR A 332 -0.80 -10.30 3.03
N ARG A 333 -1.63 -10.45 1.98
CA ARG A 333 -1.48 -11.49 0.96
C ARG A 333 -0.24 -11.27 0.09
N ALA A 334 0.08 -10.03 -0.26
CA ALA A 334 1.27 -9.71 -1.03
C ALA A 334 2.54 -10.06 -0.25
N ALA A 335 2.64 -9.66 1.03
CA ALA A 335 3.76 -9.99 1.91
C ALA A 335 3.98 -11.51 2.01
N ARG A 336 2.92 -12.27 2.33
CA ARG A 336 2.95 -13.76 2.39
C ARG A 336 3.29 -14.42 1.04
N SER A 337 3.04 -13.73 -0.08
CA SER A 337 3.29 -14.26 -1.44
C SER A 337 4.66 -13.86 -2.00
N TRP A 338 5.25 -12.77 -1.52
CA TRP A 338 6.44 -12.15 -2.12
C TRP A 338 7.69 -12.27 -1.25
N GLY A 339 7.52 -12.27 0.08
CA GLY A 339 8.58 -12.46 1.07
C GLY A 339 8.59 -13.86 1.72
N GLN A 340 9.45 -14.01 2.73
CA GLN A 340 9.69 -15.25 3.47
C GLN A 340 9.52 -14.99 4.99
N ASP A 341 8.47 -15.58 5.58
CA ASP A 341 8.07 -15.39 6.99
C ASP A 341 8.11 -13.93 7.48
N PRO A 342 7.39 -12.99 6.80
CA PRO A 342 7.56 -11.58 7.06
C PRO A 342 6.92 -11.16 8.39
N LEU A 343 7.62 -10.28 9.11
CA LEU A 343 7.18 -9.72 10.39
C LEU A 343 6.43 -8.39 10.17
N LEU A 344 5.23 -8.28 10.74
CA LEU A 344 4.53 -7.01 10.88
C LEU A 344 5.21 -6.19 11.98
N VAL A 345 5.78 -5.04 11.58
CA VAL A 345 6.42 -4.07 12.45
C VAL A 345 5.54 -2.85 12.60
N GLN A 346 5.25 -2.50 13.84
CA GLN A 346 4.50 -1.32 14.24
C GLN A 346 5.35 -0.52 15.24
N ALA A 347 4.86 0.64 15.69
CA ALA A 347 5.60 1.53 16.58
C ALA A 347 6.10 0.88 17.89
N LYS A 348 5.36 -0.09 18.46
CA LYS A 348 5.65 -0.68 19.79
C LYS A 348 5.47 -2.20 19.82
N SER A 349 5.43 -2.84 18.65
CA SER A 349 5.04 -4.24 18.48
C SER A 349 5.68 -4.81 17.23
N VAL A 350 6.13 -6.07 17.34
CA VAL A 350 6.56 -6.91 16.23
C VAL A 350 5.79 -8.22 16.36
N SER A 351 5.16 -8.66 15.27
CA SER A 351 4.39 -9.92 15.24
C SER A 351 4.53 -10.60 13.88
N PRO A 352 4.51 -11.94 13.78
CA PRO A 352 4.47 -12.62 12.49
C PRO A 352 3.22 -12.20 11.71
N ILE A 353 3.32 -11.96 10.40
CA ILE A 353 2.14 -11.52 9.64
C ILE A 353 1.03 -12.59 9.60
N GLU A 354 1.34 -13.84 9.94
CA GLU A 354 0.39 -14.96 10.02
C GLU A 354 -0.66 -14.77 11.12
N SER A 355 -0.32 -14.13 12.25
CA SER A 355 -1.28 -13.86 13.32
C SER A 355 -2.33 -12.79 12.97
N VAL A 356 -2.11 -12.04 11.87
CA VAL A 356 -3.10 -11.10 11.34
C VAL A 356 -4.23 -11.89 10.66
N GLN A 357 -5.37 -12.01 11.34
CA GLN A 357 -6.54 -12.67 10.76
C GLN A 357 -7.14 -11.84 9.62
N PRO A 358 -7.37 -12.43 8.43
CA PRO A 358 -8.00 -11.72 7.33
C PRO A 358 -9.47 -11.45 7.65
N SER A 359 -9.87 -10.18 7.63
CA SER A 359 -11.26 -9.75 7.55
C SER A 359 -11.91 -10.36 6.30
N GLY A 360 -12.79 -11.35 6.49
CA GLY A 360 -13.57 -11.94 5.39
C GLY A 360 -14.55 -10.94 4.76
N PRO A 361 -15.04 -11.20 3.53
CA PRO A 361 -16.11 -10.41 2.96
C PRO A 361 -17.36 -10.47 3.85
N VAL A 362 -18.02 -9.33 4.03
CA VAL A 362 -19.25 -9.23 4.84
C VAL A 362 -20.37 -9.97 4.10
N ASN A 363 -20.73 -11.16 4.57
CA ASN A 363 -21.91 -11.88 4.10
C ASN A 363 -23.17 -11.07 4.47
N LEU A 364 -23.87 -10.56 3.46
CA LEU A 364 -25.12 -9.80 3.59
C LEU A 364 -26.37 -10.69 3.68
N THR A 365 -26.21 -11.97 4.01
CA THR A 365 -27.28 -12.96 4.10
C THR A 365 -27.11 -13.82 5.36
N GLY A 366 -28.10 -13.77 6.27
CA GLY A 366 -28.15 -14.67 7.43
C GLY A 366 -28.56 -13.99 8.74
N HIS A 367 -29.79 -14.29 9.16
CA HIS A 367 -30.47 -14.00 10.44
C HIS A 367 -29.66 -13.55 11.66
N ALA A 368 -30.24 -12.60 12.38
CA ALA A 368 -29.79 -12.18 13.71
C ALA A 368 -29.85 -13.33 14.73
N SER A 369 -28.68 -13.86 15.08
CA SER A 369 -28.45 -14.59 16.33
C SER A 369 -27.08 -14.19 16.91
N SER A 370 -27.00 -14.17 18.24
CA SER A 370 -25.94 -13.47 18.98
C SER A 370 -24.57 -14.15 18.90
N SER A 371 -23.59 -13.49 18.28
CA SER A 371 -22.15 -13.74 18.49
C SER A 371 -21.33 -12.46 18.27
N SER A 372 -21.06 -11.73 19.35
CA SER A 372 -20.53 -10.37 19.34
C SER A 372 -19.00 -10.32 19.48
N LEU A 373 -18.23 -10.87 18.52
CA LEU A 373 -16.76 -10.96 18.63
C LEU A 373 -15.94 -10.84 17.33
N SER A 374 -16.54 -10.77 16.14
CA SER A 374 -15.81 -10.91 14.85
C SER A 374 -15.50 -9.62 14.07
N SER A 375 -15.85 -8.42 14.58
CA SER A 375 -15.71 -7.15 13.83
C SER A 375 -14.39 -6.38 14.04
N ASN A 376 -13.44 -6.90 14.82
CA ASN A 376 -12.35 -6.09 15.39
C ASN A 376 -11.08 -5.90 14.54
N SER A 377 -10.87 -6.64 13.45
CA SER A 377 -9.59 -6.58 12.70
C SER A 377 -9.45 -5.33 11.82
N HIS A 378 -10.55 -4.80 11.26
CA HIS A 378 -10.52 -3.56 10.48
C HIS A 378 -10.40 -2.29 11.34
N THR A 379 -10.84 -2.34 12.61
CA THR A 379 -10.77 -1.19 13.53
C THR A 379 -9.33 -0.90 13.96
N GLN A 380 -8.56 -1.91 14.37
CA GLN A 380 -7.18 -1.70 14.86
C GLN A 380 -6.26 -1.11 13.77
N ALA A 381 -6.28 -1.65 12.55
CA ALA A 381 -5.39 -1.21 11.48
C ALA A 381 -5.57 0.26 11.07
N ALA A 382 -6.77 0.83 11.27
CA ALA A 382 -7.04 2.23 10.98
C ALA A 382 -6.59 3.16 12.13
N VAL A 383 -6.71 2.73 13.39
CA VAL A 383 -6.24 3.49 14.58
C VAL A 383 -4.74 3.78 14.47
N GLU A 384 -3.95 2.77 14.14
CA GLU A 384 -2.47 2.84 14.05
C GLU A 384 -1.98 3.70 12.85
N SER A 385 -2.89 4.04 11.94
CA SER A 385 -2.62 4.86 10.75
C SER A 385 -2.87 6.36 10.98
N LEU A 386 -3.30 6.77 12.17
CA LEU A 386 -3.44 8.16 12.60
C LEU A 386 -2.23 8.64 13.46
N PRO A 387 -1.77 9.90 13.28
CA PRO A 387 -0.89 10.55 14.25
C PRO A 387 -1.58 10.72 15.62
N PRO A 388 -0.88 10.54 16.75
CA PRO A 388 -1.50 10.45 18.08
C PRO A 388 -1.97 11.80 18.66
N ALA A 389 -1.51 12.93 18.12
CA ALA A 389 -1.73 14.27 18.67
C ALA A 389 -2.80 15.08 17.92
N LEU A 390 -3.74 14.40 17.26
CA LEU A 390 -4.79 15.02 16.46
C LEU A 390 -6.07 15.29 17.26
N LYS A 391 -6.68 16.46 17.02
CA LYS A 391 -8.05 16.78 17.43
C LYS A 391 -8.99 16.58 16.26
N HIS A 392 -10.05 15.80 16.46
CA HIS A 392 -11.02 15.47 15.42
C HIS A 392 -12.38 16.08 15.75
N TYR A 393 -12.92 16.83 14.80
CA TYR A 393 -14.22 17.48 14.91
C TYR A 393 -15.09 17.20 13.67
N TYR A 394 -16.41 17.31 13.85
CA TYR A 394 -17.34 17.41 12.73
C TYR A 394 -18.34 18.54 12.94
N CYS A 395 -18.71 19.22 11.86
CA CYS A 395 -19.76 20.23 11.87
C CYS A 395 -20.83 19.88 10.83
N VAL A 396 -22.09 20.17 11.16
CA VAL A 396 -23.22 19.95 10.27
C VAL A 396 -23.51 21.23 9.48
N THR A 397 -23.50 21.15 8.16
CA THR A 397 -23.74 22.30 7.27
C THR A 397 -24.29 21.83 5.92
N ARG A 398 -25.36 22.47 5.44
CA ARG A 398 -25.93 22.25 4.08
C ARG A 398 -24.90 22.54 2.98
N GLY A 399 -24.88 21.74 1.92
CA GLY A 399 -23.89 21.77 0.82
C GLY A 399 -23.50 23.16 0.32
N GLN A 400 -24.49 24.03 0.08
CA GLN A 400 -24.27 25.40 -0.41
C GLN A 400 -23.40 26.29 0.50
N HIS A 401 -23.32 25.98 1.80
CA HIS A 401 -22.56 26.74 2.79
C HIS A 401 -21.20 26.11 3.14
N LYS A 402 -20.87 24.91 2.62
CA LYS A 402 -19.62 24.19 2.94
C LYS A 402 -18.35 25.03 2.75
N VAL A 403 -18.29 25.87 1.70
CA VAL A 403 -17.14 26.76 1.43
C VAL A 403 -17.05 27.92 2.43
N ASP A 404 -18.18 28.50 2.85
CA ASP A 404 -18.16 29.52 3.91
C ASP A 404 -17.83 28.91 5.28
N THR A 405 -18.29 27.68 5.55
CA THR A 405 -17.88 26.93 6.74
C THR A 405 -16.38 26.68 6.76
N LEU A 406 -15.76 26.26 5.66
CA LEU A 406 -14.29 26.18 5.56
C LEU A 406 -13.61 27.51 5.90
N ARG A 407 -14.08 28.64 5.34
CA ARG A 407 -13.56 29.97 5.70
C ARG A 407 -13.68 30.23 7.21
N ARG A 408 -14.83 29.93 7.83
CA ARG A 408 -15.01 30.04 9.30
C ARG A 408 -14.04 29.15 10.07
N CYS A 409 -13.86 27.88 9.67
CA CYS A 409 -12.89 26.96 10.28
C CYS A 409 -11.47 27.56 10.26
N VAL A 410 -11.04 28.11 9.12
CA VAL A 410 -9.69 28.66 8.94
C VAL A 410 -9.44 29.86 9.88
N HIS A 411 -10.42 30.77 10.02
CA HIS A 411 -10.29 31.90 10.94
C HIS A 411 -10.42 31.50 12.41
N ALA A 412 -11.39 30.65 12.75
CA ALA A 412 -11.69 30.29 14.14
C ALA A 412 -10.62 29.40 14.81
N LEU A 413 -9.76 28.78 14.00
CA LEU A 413 -8.62 27.98 14.45
C LEU A 413 -7.27 28.67 14.19
N ASP A 414 -7.27 29.93 13.71
CA ASP A 414 -6.11 30.71 13.24
C ASP A 414 -5.11 29.90 12.38
N ALA A 415 -5.63 29.05 11.50
CA ALA A 415 -4.81 28.14 10.72
C ALA A 415 -4.07 28.89 9.60
N LYS A 416 -2.74 28.78 9.55
CA LYS A 416 -1.89 29.45 8.56
C LYS A 416 -1.75 28.64 7.28
N SER A 417 -1.87 27.33 7.39
CA SER A 417 -1.78 26.36 6.31
C SER A 417 -2.94 25.37 6.42
N VAL A 418 -3.75 25.26 5.36
CA VAL A 418 -4.98 24.45 5.36
C VAL A 418 -5.05 23.59 4.11
N ILE A 419 -5.39 22.32 4.28
CA ILE A 419 -5.70 21.41 3.16
C ILE A 419 -7.18 21.05 3.24
N ALA A 420 -7.93 21.38 2.19
CA ALA A 420 -9.34 21.08 2.05
C ALA A 420 -9.54 19.94 1.05
N PHE A 421 -10.25 18.89 1.46
CA PHE A 421 -10.49 17.69 0.67
C PHE A 421 -11.90 17.63 0.09
N MET A 422 -11.98 17.39 -1.23
CA MET A 422 -13.19 17.08 -1.98
C MET A 422 -12.98 15.83 -2.84
N ASN A 423 -14.05 15.09 -3.10
CA ASN A 423 -14.03 13.85 -3.89
C ASN A 423 -14.10 14.16 -5.39
N HIS A 424 -14.80 15.22 -5.80
CA HIS A 424 -15.10 15.51 -7.21
C HIS A 424 -14.28 16.67 -7.80
N THR A 425 -13.33 16.35 -8.69
CA THR A 425 -12.41 17.31 -9.36
C THR A 425 -13.11 18.53 -9.99
N LYS A 426 -14.32 18.36 -10.55
CA LYS A 426 -15.08 19.47 -11.18
C LYS A 426 -15.40 20.62 -10.21
N GLN A 427 -15.57 20.32 -8.92
CA GLN A 427 -15.99 21.30 -7.92
C GLN A 427 -14.82 22.07 -7.26
N LEU A 428 -13.56 21.64 -7.50
CA LEU A 428 -12.38 22.29 -6.93
C LEU A 428 -12.26 23.75 -7.38
N LYS A 429 -12.42 24.01 -8.68
CA LYS A 429 -12.42 25.36 -9.27
C LYS A 429 -13.47 26.26 -8.65
N ASP A 430 -14.70 25.76 -8.53
CA ASP A 430 -15.80 26.50 -7.92
C ASP A 430 -15.54 26.81 -6.44
N ALA A 431 -14.93 25.87 -5.70
CA ALA A 431 -14.56 26.08 -4.30
C ALA A 431 -13.43 27.12 -4.16
N VAL A 432 -12.38 27.04 -4.97
CA VAL A 432 -11.29 28.03 -5.00
C VAL A 432 -11.81 29.42 -5.37
N PHE A 433 -12.58 29.55 -6.45
CA PHE A 433 -13.18 30.82 -6.86
C PHE A 433 -14.06 31.44 -5.74
N LYS A 434 -14.86 30.61 -5.05
CA LYS A 434 -15.70 31.07 -3.92
C LYS A 434 -14.89 31.46 -2.67
N LEU A 435 -13.67 30.97 -2.51
CA LEU A 435 -12.72 31.35 -1.45
C LEU A 435 -11.99 32.66 -1.83
N GLU A 436 -11.46 32.75 -3.04
CA GLU A 436 -10.79 33.94 -3.57
C GLU A 436 -11.72 35.16 -3.56
N ALA A 437 -12.97 35.00 -4.01
CA ALA A 437 -14.01 36.03 -3.95
C ALA A 437 -14.39 36.45 -2.50
N ARG A 438 -13.91 35.75 -1.48
CA ARG A 438 -14.05 36.08 -0.04
C ARG A 438 -12.72 36.52 0.59
N GLY A 439 -11.71 36.85 -0.22
CA GLY A 439 -10.40 37.32 0.25
C GLY A 439 -9.48 36.24 0.82
N MET A 440 -9.71 34.96 0.49
CA MET A 440 -8.86 33.85 0.93
C MET A 440 -7.93 33.40 -0.20
N ASN A 441 -6.61 33.47 0.00
CA ASN A 441 -5.62 32.93 -0.92
C ASN A 441 -5.75 31.39 -1.00
N ALA A 442 -6.40 30.91 -2.05
CA ALA A 442 -6.66 29.49 -2.29
C ALA A 442 -6.03 29.02 -3.61
N ALA A 443 -5.76 27.72 -3.74
CA ALA A 443 -5.36 27.10 -4.99
C ALA A 443 -5.86 25.66 -5.08
N GLU A 444 -6.08 25.15 -6.30
CA GLU A 444 -6.41 23.75 -6.53
C GLU A 444 -5.18 22.88 -6.77
N LEU A 445 -5.25 21.61 -6.35
CA LEU A 445 -4.27 20.57 -6.69
C LEU A 445 -5.01 19.30 -7.14
N HIS A 446 -4.91 18.95 -8.42
CA HIS A 446 -5.58 17.76 -8.97
C HIS A 446 -4.76 17.04 -10.05
N GLY A 447 -5.24 15.88 -10.50
CA GLY A 447 -4.62 14.93 -11.43
C GLY A 447 -4.38 15.44 -12.87
N ASP A 448 -5.04 16.52 -13.28
CA ASP A 448 -4.94 17.05 -14.65
C ASP A 448 -3.92 18.21 -14.78
N LEU A 449 -3.45 18.77 -13.66
CA LEU A 449 -2.41 19.80 -13.68
C LEU A 449 -1.09 19.27 -14.28
N GLY A 450 -0.40 20.11 -15.06
CA GLY A 450 0.96 19.80 -15.52
C GLY A 450 1.95 19.66 -14.36
N LYS A 451 3.02 18.86 -14.55
CA LYS A 451 4.10 18.66 -13.55
C LYS A 451 4.60 19.99 -12.95
N LEU A 452 4.85 20.97 -13.82
CA LEU A 452 5.31 22.31 -13.42
C LEU A 452 4.25 23.04 -12.60
N GLY A 453 2.98 22.99 -12.99
CA GLY A 453 1.87 23.60 -12.25
C GLY A 453 1.78 23.08 -10.81
N ARG A 454 1.81 21.75 -10.62
CA ARG A 454 1.84 21.15 -9.27
C ARG A 454 3.03 21.61 -8.45
N SER A 455 4.23 21.58 -9.04
CA SER A 455 5.46 21.98 -8.35
C SER A 455 5.43 23.44 -7.91
N THR A 456 4.91 24.34 -8.76
CA THR A 456 4.72 25.75 -8.44
C THR A 456 3.70 25.94 -7.32
N ILE A 457 2.51 25.32 -7.41
CA ILE A 457 1.46 25.46 -6.37
C ILE A 457 1.94 24.93 -5.01
N LEU A 458 2.63 23.77 -4.98
CA LEU A 458 3.20 23.24 -3.74
C LEU A 458 4.29 24.13 -3.14
N LYS A 459 5.13 24.78 -3.97
CA LYS A 459 6.09 25.79 -3.47
C LYS A 459 5.37 26.99 -2.87
N LYS A 460 4.36 27.53 -3.55
CA LYS A 460 3.54 28.65 -3.05
C LYS A 460 2.85 28.32 -1.73
N PHE A 461 2.32 27.11 -1.59
CA PHE A 461 1.73 26.63 -0.33
C PHE A 461 2.79 26.52 0.79
N LYS A 462 3.96 25.95 0.50
CA LYS A 462 5.08 25.87 1.47
C LYS A 462 5.62 27.24 1.90
N ASN A 463 5.58 28.23 1.01
CA ASN A 463 5.99 29.60 1.29
C ASN A 463 4.92 30.43 2.03
N GLY A 464 3.70 29.91 2.21
CA GLY A 464 2.57 30.64 2.78
C GLY A 464 1.88 31.64 1.82
N GLU A 465 2.25 31.68 0.54
CA GLU A 465 1.56 32.49 -0.48
C GLU A 465 0.11 32.01 -0.69
N VAL A 466 -0.09 30.69 -0.67
CA VAL A 466 -1.40 30.04 -0.67
C VAL A 466 -1.71 29.56 0.74
N ARG A 467 -2.80 30.03 1.33
CA ARG A 467 -3.26 29.65 2.67
C ARG A 467 -4.10 28.37 2.65
N VAL A 468 -4.91 28.18 1.61
CA VAL A 468 -5.86 27.05 1.48
C VAL A 468 -5.61 26.26 0.21
N LEU A 469 -5.18 25.01 0.33
CA LEU A 469 -4.99 24.10 -0.78
C LEU A 469 -6.22 23.17 -0.91
N VAL A 470 -6.99 23.31 -1.98
CA VAL A 470 -8.15 22.45 -2.25
C VAL A 470 -7.72 21.29 -3.16
N THR A 471 -7.93 20.05 -2.73
CA THR A 471 -7.41 18.85 -3.42
C THR A 471 -8.38 17.68 -3.35
N ASN A 472 -8.10 16.63 -4.13
CA ASN A 472 -8.77 15.34 -4.06
C ASN A 472 -7.86 14.25 -3.48
N GLU A 473 -8.45 13.11 -3.08
CA GLU A 473 -7.71 12.04 -2.38
C GLU A 473 -6.51 11.51 -3.18
N LEU A 474 -6.71 11.27 -4.49
CA LEU A 474 -5.67 10.77 -5.39
C LEU A 474 -4.53 11.78 -5.58
N SER A 475 -4.82 13.08 -5.50
CA SER A 475 -3.83 14.16 -5.67
C SER A 475 -3.23 14.65 -4.35
N ALA A 476 -3.45 13.92 -3.25
CA ALA A 476 -2.75 14.11 -1.98
C ALA A 476 -1.95 12.87 -1.54
N ARG A 477 -2.25 11.69 -2.09
CA ARG A 477 -1.39 10.50 -2.00
C ARG A 477 -0.14 10.67 -2.86
N GLY A 478 0.99 10.11 -2.43
CA GLY A 478 2.29 10.21 -3.11
C GLY A 478 2.88 11.62 -3.32
N LEU A 479 2.15 12.70 -3.05
CA LEU A 479 2.62 14.08 -3.12
C LEU A 479 3.14 14.52 -1.75
N ASP A 480 4.28 15.21 -1.77
CA ASP A 480 4.82 16.03 -0.67
C ASP A 480 3.95 17.28 -0.49
N VAL A 481 2.66 17.03 -0.20
CA VAL A 481 1.74 18.02 0.32
C VAL A 481 2.29 18.42 1.68
N ALA A 482 2.61 19.71 1.81
CA ALA A 482 3.23 20.24 3.00
C ALA A 482 2.42 19.89 4.25
N GLU A 483 3.10 19.71 5.37
CA GLU A 483 2.42 19.65 6.65
C GLU A 483 1.57 20.91 6.84
N CYS A 484 0.32 20.72 7.29
CA CYS A 484 -0.62 21.81 7.50
C CYS A 484 -1.10 21.85 8.96
N ASP A 485 -1.57 23.02 9.40
CA ASP A 485 -2.13 23.20 10.75
C ASP A 485 -3.53 22.55 10.87
N LEU A 486 -4.28 22.58 9.76
CA LEU A 486 -5.68 22.18 9.68
C LEU A 486 -5.97 21.36 8.41
N VAL A 487 -6.61 20.22 8.59
CA VAL A 487 -7.24 19.45 7.51
C VAL A 487 -8.75 19.64 7.57
N VAL A 488 -9.38 19.96 6.44
CA VAL A 488 -10.84 20.07 6.34
C VAL A 488 -11.38 19.09 5.30
N ASN A 489 -12.19 18.13 5.73
CA ASN A 489 -12.99 17.32 4.81
C ASN A 489 -14.25 18.11 4.43
N LEU A 490 -14.30 18.69 3.23
CA LEU A 490 -15.51 19.34 2.70
C LEU A 490 -16.54 18.29 2.24
N GLU A 491 -16.04 17.17 1.73
CA GLU A 491 -16.81 15.97 1.42
C GLU A 491 -16.25 14.80 2.24
N LEU A 492 -17.13 13.89 2.68
CA LEU A 492 -16.73 12.76 3.50
C LEU A 492 -15.73 11.85 2.77
N PRO A 493 -14.71 11.32 3.46
CA PRO A 493 -13.87 10.26 2.94
C PRO A 493 -14.65 8.96 2.76
N THR A 494 -14.24 8.17 1.79
CA THR A 494 -14.88 6.90 1.40
C THR A 494 -14.95 5.88 2.55
N ASP A 495 -13.91 5.84 3.38
CA ASP A 495 -13.79 4.95 4.55
C ASP A 495 -12.80 5.51 5.59
N ALA A 496 -12.55 4.73 6.65
CA ALA A 496 -11.61 5.07 7.73
C ALA A 496 -10.14 5.15 7.27
N VAL A 497 -9.74 4.35 6.28
CA VAL A 497 -8.38 4.37 5.72
C VAL A 497 -8.16 5.69 4.98
N HIS A 498 -9.10 6.07 4.12
CA HIS A 498 -9.11 7.35 3.42
C HIS A 498 -9.14 8.54 4.41
N TYR A 499 -9.96 8.47 5.47
CA TYR A 499 -9.94 9.47 6.55
C TYR A 499 -8.53 9.62 7.15
N ALA A 500 -7.85 8.52 7.47
CA ALA A 500 -6.53 8.56 8.09
C ALA A 500 -5.44 9.12 7.15
N HIS A 501 -5.45 8.79 5.86
CA HIS A 501 -4.51 9.39 4.89
C HIS A 501 -4.69 10.91 4.73
N ARG A 502 -5.94 11.40 4.83
CA ARG A 502 -6.26 12.84 4.84
C ARG A 502 -5.81 13.49 6.15
N ALA A 503 -6.13 12.89 7.30
CA ALA A 503 -5.73 13.36 8.62
C ALA A 503 -4.19 13.41 8.79
N GLY A 504 -3.46 12.42 8.26
CA GLY A 504 -1.99 12.36 8.23
C GLY A 504 -1.29 13.41 7.35
N ARG A 505 -1.99 14.48 6.93
CA ARG A 505 -1.39 15.70 6.39
C ARG A 505 -1.08 16.74 7.48
N THR A 506 -1.69 16.62 8.66
CA THR A 506 -1.41 17.45 9.84
C THR A 506 -0.85 16.60 10.99
N GLY A 507 -0.26 17.25 12.00
CA GLY A 507 0.25 16.61 13.22
C GLY A 507 1.37 15.58 13.00
N ARG A 508 2.29 15.84 12.06
CA ARG A 508 3.44 14.95 11.81
C ARG A 508 4.51 15.17 12.87
N LEU A 509 5.39 14.18 13.08
CA LEU A 509 6.48 14.25 14.06
C LEU A 509 6.02 14.71 15.48
N GLY A 510 4.83 14.30 15.91
CA GLY A 510 4.28 14.64 17.23
C GLY A 510 3.73 16.07 17.37
N ARG A 511 3.70 16.86 16.29
CA ARG A 511 3.05 18.19 16.28
C ARG A 511 1.54 18.05 16.53
N LYS A 512 0.93 19.10 17.10
CA LYS A 512 -0.52 19.19 17.23
C LYS A 512 -1.13 19.43 15.85
N GLY A 513 -2.26 18.78 15.56
CA GLY A 513 -3.01 18.98 14.31
C GLY A 513 -4.51 18.94 14.55
N THR A 514 -5.28 19.61 13.69
CA THR A 514 -6.74 19.61 13.77
C THR A 514 -7.35 19.08 12.47
N VAL A 515 -8.36 18.22 12.59
CA VAL A 515 -9.13 17.68 11.48
C VAL A 515 -10.59 18.04 11.68
N VAL A 516 -11.17 18.84 10.78
CA VAL A 516 -12.60 19.20 10.78
C VAL A 516 -13.29 18.50 9.63
N THR A 517 -14.42 17.84 9.90
CA THR A 517 -15.23 17.16 8.88
C THR A 517 -16.57 17.84 8.70
N VAL A 518 -16.79 18.45 7.54
CA VAL A 518 -18.05 19.09 7.18
C VAL A 518 -18.97 18.03 6.56
N CYS A 519 -20.15 17.86 7.14
CA CYS A 519 -21.14 16.89 6.69
C CYS A 519 -22.55 17.51 6.70
N GLU A 520 -23.49 16.92 5.98
CA GLU A 520 -24.91 17.27 6.10
C GLU A 520 -25.59 16.42 7.19
N GLU A 521 -26.77 16.84 7.65
CA GLU A 521 -27.56 16.11 8.67
C GLU A 521 -27.74 14.60 8.34
N PRO A 522 -28.13 14.19 7.11
CA PRO A 522 -28.23 12.77 6.77
C PRO A 522 -26.87 12.05 6.69
N GLU A 523 -25.74 12.75 6.71
CA GLU A 523 -24.39 12.17 6.64
C GLU A 523 -23.78 11.90 8.04
N VAL A 524 -24.39 12.41 9.12
CA VAL A 524 -23.85 12.29 10.50
C VAL A 524 -23.64 10.83 10.93
N PHE A 525 -24.48 9.89 10.47
CA PHE A 525 -24.29 8.46 10.77
C PHE A 525 -22.99 7.89 10.19
N VAL A 526 -22.51 8.44 9.07
CA VAL A 526 -21.24 8.05 8.43
C VAL A 526 -20.08 8.54 9.28
N VAL A 527 -20.13 9.77 9.79
CA VAL A 527 -19.13 10.28 10.74
C VAL A 527 -19.10 9.42 12.02
N LYS A 528 -20.26 9.07 12.58
CA LYS A 528 -20.37 8.15 13.73
C LYS A 528 -19.96 6.71 13.41
N LYS A 529 -19.92 6.29 12.14
CA LYS A 529 -19.31 5.03 11.69
C LYS A 529 -17.78 5.15 11.63
N LEU A 530 -17.26 6.21 11.02
CA LEU A 530 -15.82 6.50 10.96
C LEU A 530 -15.21 6.62 12.37
N GLN A 531 -15.87 7.32 13.30
CA GLN A 531 -15.47 7.42 14.70
C GLN A 531 -15.25 6.04 15.34
N ARG A 532 -16.22 5.13 15.18
CA ARG A 532 -16.12 3.75 15.70
C ARG A 532 -15.04 2.94 15.00
N GLN A 533 -14.85 3.13 13.69
CA GLN A 533 -13.81 2.42 12.92
C GLN A 533 -12.39 2.91 13.23
N LEU A 534 -12.22 4.17 13.60
CA LEU A 534 -10.92 4.79 13.90
C LEU A 534 -10.54 4.76 15.39
N GLY A 535 -11.47 4.41 16.28
CA GLY A 535 -11.24 4.39 17.73
C GLY A 535 -10.98 5.75 18.39
N VAL A 536 -11.01 6.85 17.63
CA VAL A 536 -10.81 8.23 18.12
C VAL A 536 -12.15 8.96 18.28
N PRO A 537 -12.33 9.86 19.26
CA PRO A 537 -13.52 10.69 19.36
C PRO A 537 -13.53 11.77 18.27
N ILE A 538 -14.63 11.91 17.52
CA ILE A 538 -14.84 12.98 16.55
C ILE A 538 -15.97 13.86 17.09
N GLN A 539 -15.61 14.95 17.77
CA GLN A 539 -16.57 15.75 18.53
C GLN A 539 -17.41 16.65 17.62
N ALA A 540 -18.70 16.81 17.94
CA ALA A 540 -19.55 17.78 17.26
C ALA A 540 -19.07 19.21 17.55
N CYS A 541 -19.04 20.08 16.54
CA CYS A 541 -18.64 21.47 16.72
C CYS A 541 -19.43 22.46 15.85
N GLU A 542 -19.50 23.70 16.33
CA GLU A 542 -20.04 24.85 15.61
C GLU A 542 -19.01 25.99 15.56
N PHE A 543 -19.19 26.89 14.59
CA PHE A 543 -18.29 28.02 14.35
C PHE A 543 -19.07 29.34 14.40
N THR A 544 -19.06 29.96 15.58
CA THR A 544 -19.77 31.20 15.92
C THR A 544 -18.78 32.25 16.43
N GLU A 545 -18.98 33.52 16.09
CA GLU A 545 -18.16 34.65 16.58
C GLU A 545 -16.64 34.48 16.38
N GLY A 546 -16.22 33.72 15.36
CA GLY A 546 -14.80 33.43 15.10
C GLY A 546 -14.17 32.47 16.13
N LYS A 547 -14.96 31.65 16.83
CA LYS A 547 -14.48 30.62 17.76
C LYS A 547 -15.03 29.25 17.40
N LEU A 548 -14.28 28.20 17.77
CA LEU A 548 -14.76 26.83 17.79
C LEU A 548 -15.56 26.60 19.08
N LEU A 549 -16.83 26.27 18.97
CA LEU A 549 -17.63 25.72 20.06
C LEU A 549 -17.73 24.21 19.89
N VAL A 550 -17.46 23.45 20.96
CA VAL A 550 -17.61 21.99 20.97
C VAL A 550 -18.93 21.65 21.65
N THR A 551 -19.79 20.93 20.95
CA THR A 551 -21.09 20.48 21.47
C THR A 551 -20.92 19.11 22.09
N GLU A 552 -21.17 18.98 23.40
CA GLU A 552 -21.19 17.66 24.04
C GLU A 552 -22.39 16.83 23.55
N ASP A 553 -22.14 15.61 23.09
CA ASP A 553 -23.17 14.65 22.68
C ASP A 553 -24.07 14.32 23.90
N LYS A 554 -25.25 14.96 24.00
CA LYS A 554 -26.25 14.78 25.09
C LYS A 554 -26.82 13.35 25.22
N ALA A 555 -26.36 12.40 24.42
CA ALA A 555 -26.91 11.05 24.26
C ALA A 555 -26.66 10.07 25.44
N LYS A 556 -26.09 10.52 26.57
CA LYS A 556 -25.86 9.69 27.76
C LYS A 556 -26.74 9.99 28.98
N THR A 557 -27.49 11.10 28.99
CA THR A 557 -28.17 11.55 30.22
C THR A 557 -29.62 11.08 30.35
N GLU A 558 -30.30 10.72 29.25
CA GLU A 558 -31.72 10.33 29.28
C GLU A 558 -31.98 8.84 29.60
N LYS A 559 -30.95 7.99 29.66
CA LYS A 559 -31.11 6.55 29.98
C LYS A 559 -31.02 6.18 31.48
N VAL A 560 -31.04 7.17 32.37
CA VAL A 560 -31.00 6.97 33.84
C VAL A 560 -32.24 7.59 34.53
N ARG A 561 -33.21 8.10 33.76
CA ARG A 561 -34.49 8.62 34.26
C ARG A 561 -35.65 8.23 33.34
N LEU A 562 -36.03 6.96 33.37
CA LEU A 562 -37.36 6.43 33.09
C LEU A 562 -37.45 5.02 33.70
#